data_AF-A0A9D5PUM5-F1
#
_entry.id   AF-A0A9D5PUM5-F1
#
_cell.length_a   1.000
_cell.length_b   1.000
_cell.length_c   1.000
_cell.angle_alpha   90.00
_cell.angle_beta   90.00
_cell.angle_gamma   90.00
#
_symmetry.space_group_name_H-M   'P 1'
#
loop_
_entity.id
_entity.type
_entity.pdbx_description
1 polymer ?
#
loop_
_entity_poly.entity_id
_entity_poly.type
_entity_poly.pdbx_seq_one_letter_code
_entity_poly.pdbx_strand_id
1 'polypeptide(L)'
;MADKYVKLDDVIDTLENEWGYEGMREDLDNLSAADVAPVVHGEWKFEHDPINDPKRLFIRIVCSCCGLKTGQVSNYCPNCGAKMDGGKHETD
;
A
#
# COMPACT_ATOMS: atom_id res chain seq x y z
N MET A 1 16.16 -4.56 -4.96
CA MET A 1 15.58 -5.92 -4.91
C MET A 1 14.09 -5.75 -4.65
N ALA A 2 13.22 -6.50 -5.32
CA ALA A 2 11.79 -6.43 -5.02
C ALA A 2 11.53 -7.17 -3.70
N ASP A 3 10.76 -6.55 -2.81
CA ASP A 3 10.34 -7.22 -1.57
C ASP A 3 9.48 -8.43 -1.94
N LYS A 4 9.85 -9.60 -1.42
CA LYS A 4 9.11 -10.84 -1.58
C LYS A 4 8.31 -11.10 -0.31
N TYR A 5 6.99 -11.06 -0.43
CA TYR A 5 6.09 -11.41 0.66
C TYR A 5 5.80 -12.91 0.65
N VAL A 6 5.80 -13.53 1.82
CA VAL A 6 5.46 -14.93 2.06
C VAL A 6 4.36 -15.00 3.13
N LYS A 7 3.49 -16.00 3.06
CA LYS A 7 2.51 -16.22 4.13
C LYS A 7 3.24 -16.79 5.34
N LEU A 8 2.89 -16.29 6.52
CA LEU A 8 3.51 -16.74 7.76
C LEU A 8 3.25 -18.24 8.00
N ASP A 9 2.04 -18.72 7.73
CA ASP A 9 1.71 -20.15 7.84
C ASP A 9 2.60 -21.04 6.96
N ASP A 10 2.81 -20.66 5.69
CA ASP A 10 3.67 -21.43 4.79
C ASP A 10 5.10 -21.52 5.32
N VAL A 11 5.60 -20.44 5.94
CA VAL A 11 6.94 -20.41 6.57
C VAL A 11 6.99 -21.32 7.80
N ILE A 12 5.99 -21.24 8.68
CA ILE A 12 5.89 -22.07 9.89
C ILE A 12 5.85 -23.55 9.50
N ASP A 13 5.01 -23.90 8.53
CA ASP A 13 4.84 -25.28 8.08
C ASP A 13 6.15 -25.84 7.49
N THR A 14 6.91 -25.05 6.72
CA THR A 14 8.24 -25.46 6.24
C THR A 14 9.22 -25.66 7.40
N LEU A 15 9.27 -24.73 8.36
CA LEU A 15 10.19 -24.83 9.50
C LEU A 15 9.92 -26.08 10.34
N GLU A 16 8.64 -26.35 10.65
CA GLU A 16 8.23 -27.48 11.48
C GLU A 16 8.37 -28.82 10.74
N ASN A 17 7.83 -28.92 9.52
CA ASN A 17 7.69 -30.21 8.83
C ASN A 17 8.91 -30.61 7.99
N GLU A 18 9.62 -29.64 7.39
CA GLU A 18 10.78 -29.94 6.55
C GLU A 18 12.08 -29.89 7.33
N TRP A 19 12.23 -28.91 8.24
CA TRP A 19 13.49 -28.63 8.92
C TRP A 19 13.53 -29.11 10.38
N GLY A 20 12.40 -29.60 10.90
CA GLY A 20 12.30 -30.19 12.24
C GLY A 20 12.36 -29.18 13.38
N TYR A 21 12.07 -27.90 13.12
CA TYR A 21 11.95 -26.86 14.14
C TYR A 21 10.57 -26.91 14.79
N GLU A 22 10.33 -27.94 15.59
CA GLU A 22 9.07 -28.11 16.32
C GLU A 22 8.80 -26.92 17.27
N GLY A 23 7.53 -26.52 17.40
CA GLY A 23 7.09 -25.48 18.35
C GLY A 23 7.15 -24.05 17.82
N MET A 24 7.58 -23.83 16.56
CA MET A 24 7.67 -22.49 15.96
C MET A 24 6.33 -21.76 15.94
N ARG A 25 5.22 -22.46 15.73
CA ARG A 25 3.88 -21.86 15.78
C ARG A 25 3.56 -21.30 17.16
N GLU A 26 3.82 -22.06 18.21
CA GLU A 26 3.58 -21.64 19.60
C GLU A 26 4.48 -20.45 19.99
N ASP A 27 5.76 -20.50 19.62
CA ASP A 27 6.71 -19.42 19.89
C ASP A 27 6.27 -18.10 19.25
N LEU A 28 5.79 -18.15 17.99
CA LEU A 28 5.33 -16.97 17.26
C LEU A 28 3.97 -16.45 17.76
N ASP A 29 3.03 -17.34 18.10
CA ASP A 29 1.71 -16.96 18.63
C ASP A 29 1.82 -16.32 20.03
N ASN A 30 2.89 -16.63 20.77
CA ASN A 30 3.20 -16.00 22.06
C ASN A 30 3.84 -14.61 21.94
N LEU A 31 4.27 -14.20 20.74
CA LEU A 31 4.77 -12.84 20.53
C LEU A 31 3.60 -11.85 20.58
N SER A 32 3.83 -10.72 21.24
CA SER A 32 2.85 -9.63 21.21
C SER A 32 2.72 -9.08 19.79
N ALA A 33 1.48 -8.97 19.31
CA ALA A 33 1.22 -8.30 18.04
C ALA A 33 1.78 -6.87 18.09
N ALA A 34 2.63 -6.54 17.12
CA ALA A 34 3.08 -5.17 16.96
C ALA A 34 1.88 -4.30 16.55
N ASP A 35 1.77 -3.10 17.11
CA ASP A 35 0.79 -2.09 16.69
C ASP A 35 1.25 -1.46 15.36
N VAL A 36 1.04 -2.22 14.27
CA VAL A 36 1.43 -1.82 12.92
C VAL A 36 0.25 -1.97 11.97
N ALA A 37 0.06 -0.96 11.12
CA ALA A 37 -0.85 -1.05 9.98
C ALA A 37 -0.05 -1.46 8.74
N PRO A 38 -0.55 -2.39 7.91
CA PRO A 38 0.05 -2.65 6.60
C PRO A 38 0.15 -1.36 5.78
N VAL A 39 1.27 -1.18 5.07
CA VAL A 39 1.41 -0.06 4.15
C VAL A 39 0.44 -0.27 2.99
N VAL A 40 -0.52 0.63 2.85
CA VAL A 40 -1.40 0.67 1.68
C VAL A 40 -0.68 1.38 0.55
N HIS A 41 -0.63 0.76 -0.62
CA HIS A 41 -0.04 1.36 -1.80
C HIS A 41 -1.14 1.95 -2.69
N GLY A 42 -0.90 3.16 -3.18
CA GLY A 42 -1.83 3.91 -3.99
C GLY A 42 -1.15 4.67 -5.13
N GLU A 43 -1.98 5.27 -5.94
CA GLU A 43 -1.62 6.16 -7.05
C GLU A 43 -2.47 7.44 -7.03
N TRP A 44 -1.88 8.55 -7.47
CA TRP A 44 -2.60 9.80 -7.68
C TRP A 44 -3.28 9.76 -9.05
N LYS A 45 -4.61 9.90 -9.06
CA LYS A 45 -5.42 10.00 -10.27
C LYS A 45 -5.64 11.46 -10.62
N PHE A 46 -5.43 11.83 -11.87
CA PHE A 46 -5.65 13.18 -12.37
C PHE A 46 -6.96 13.22 -13.15
N GLU A 47 -7.99 13.75 -12.52
CA GLU A 47 -9.35 13.81 -13.07
C GLU A 47 -9.68 15.22 -13.57
N HIS A 48 -10.40 15.28 -14.68
CA HIS A 48 -10.93 16.52 -15.24
C HIS A 48 -12.44 16.58 -15.08
N ASP A 49 -13.00 17.76 -14.80
CA ASP A 49 -14.43 18.00 -14.78
C ASP A 49 -14.91 18.58 -16.12
N PRO A 50 -15.43 17.79 -17.05
CA PRO A 50 -15.84 18.31 -18.35
C PRO A 50 -17.08 19.20 -18.28
N ILE A 51 -17.90 19.09 -17.22
CA ILE A 51 -19.15 19.82 -17.07
C ILE A 51 -18.87 21.22 -16.50
N ASN A 52 -18.09 21.30 -15.43
CA ASN A 52 -17.84 22.55 -14.72
C ASN A 52 -16.54 23.25 -15.16
N ASP A 53 -15.63 22.54 -15.84
CA ASP A 53 -14.38 23.09 -16.35
C ASP A 53 -14.14 22.67 -17.82
N PRO A 54 -15.00 23.08 -18.78
CA PRO A 54 -14.86 22.68 -20.18
C PRO A 54 -13.52 23.13 -20.82
N LYS A 55 -12.83 24.09 -20.20
CA LYS A 55 -11.53 24.61 -20.65
C LYS A 55 -10.31 23.87 -20.08
N ARG A 56 -10.50 22.85 -19.22
CA ARG A 56 -9.42 22.07 -18.58
C ARG A 56 -8.44 22.94 -17.78
N LEU A 57 -8.94 24.00 -17.16
CA LEU A 57 -8.14 24.91 -16.34
C LEU A 57 -7.83 24.34 -14.95
N PHE A 58 -8.56 23.31 -14.51
CA PHE A 58 -8.44 22.69 -13.20
C PHE A 58 -8.34 21.17 -13.32
N ILE A 59 -7.23 20.62 -12.83
CA ILE A 59 -7.03 19.17 -12.68
C ILE A 59 -7.27 18.82 -11.21
N ARG A 60 -8.12 17.82 -10.95
CA ARG A 60 -8.33 17.26 -9.62
C ARG A 60 -7.37 16.11 -9.40
N ILE A 61 -6.58 16.17 -8.34
CA ILE A 61 -5.66 15.09 -7.95
C ILE A 61 -6.39 14.26 -6.89
N VAL A 62 -6.62 12.99 -7.17
CA VAL A 62 -7.48 12.11 -6.37
C VAL A 62 -6.69 10.90 -5.88
N CYS A 63 -6.73 10.63 -4.58
CA CYS A 63 -6.17 9.39 -4.03
C CYS A 63 -7.00 8.19 -4.50
N SER A 64 -6.37 7.20 -5.12
CA SER A 64 -7.02 5.96 -5.54
C SER A 64 -7.52 5.08 -4.39
N CYS A 65 -6.93 5.18 -3.20
CA CYS A 65 -7.31 4.34 -2.05
C CYS A 65 -8.52 4.89 -1.28
N CYS A 66 -8.61 6.21 -1.11
CA CYS A 66 -9.64 6.82 -0.25
C CYS A 66 -10.45 7.94 -0.91
N GLY A 67 -10.14 8.33 -2.15
CA GLY A 67 -10.87 9.36 -2.88
C GLY A 67 -10.59 10.80 -2.43
N LEU A 68 -9.61 11.03 -1.55
CA LEU A 68 -9.22 12.39 -1.16
C LEU A 68 -8.84 13.20 -2.40
N LYS A 69 -9.46 14.38 -2.54
CA LYS A 69 -9.13 15.37 -3.56
C LYS A 69 -8.14 16.39 -2.99
N THR A 70 -7.02 16.59 -3.66
CA THR A 70 -5.94 17.51 -3.26
C THR A 70 -5.49 18.35 -4.45
N GLY A 71 -4.80 19.45 -4.16
CA GLY A 71 -4.12 20.28 -5.16
C GLY A 71 -2.62 19.98 -5.30
N GLN A 72 -2.08 19.08 -4.48
CA GLN A 72 -0.66 18.74 -4.47
C GLN A 72 -0.45 17.22 -4.42
N VAL A 73 0.57 16.74 -5.14
CA VAL A 73 1.07 15.38 -5.03
C VAL A 73 2.10 15.29 -3.91
N SER A 74 2.09 14.17 -3.19
CA SER A 74 3.05 13.82 -2.15
C SER A 74 3.31 12.32 -2.16
N ASN A 75 4.40 11.88 -1.52
CA ASN A 75 4.74 10.45 -1.40
C ASN A 75 3.69 9.65 -0.62
N TYR A 76 2.87 10.32 0.20
CA TYR A 76 1.84 9.69 1.00
C TYR A 76 0.54 10.49 0.92
N CYS A 77 -0.60 9.81 0.90
CA CYS A 77 -1.90 10.45 1.05
C CYS A 77 -2.06 10.94 2.49
N PRO A 78 -2.35 12.23 2.74
CA PRO A 78 -2.48 12.76 4.10
C PRO A 78 -3.76 12.28 4.82
N ASN A 79 -4.74 11.73 4.08
CA ASN A 79 -5.99 11.24 4.66
C ASN A 79 -5.94 9.77 5.07
N CYS A 80 -5.35 8.90 4.25
CA CYS A 80 -5.34 7.45 4.51
C CYS A 80 -3.93 6.86 4.71
N GLY A 81 -2.87 7.67 4.62
CA GLY A 81 -1.49 7.20 4.79
C GLY A 81 -0.97 6.33 3.65
N ALA A 82 -1.75 6.10 2.59
CA ALA A 82 -1.32 5.28 1.46
C ALA A 82 -0.06 5.87 0.81
N LYS A 83 0.94 5.03 0.56
CA LYS A 83 2.16 5.39 -0.15
C LYS A 83 1.87 5.46 -1.64
N MET A 84 2.16 6.60 -2.25
CA MET A 84 1.72 6.95 -3.61
C MET A 84 2.77 6.57 -4.66
N ASP A 85 3.21 5.32 -4.64
CA ASP A 85 4.26 4.76 -5.52
C ASP A 85 3.71 3.90 -6.68
N GLY A 86 2.38 3.78 -6.81
CA GLY A 86 1.73 3.06 -7.91
C GLY A 86 1.69 3.81 -9.24
N GLY A 87 1.90 5.13 -9.24
CA GLY A 87 1.93 5.95 -10.44
C GLY A 87 3.33 6.02 -11.03
N LYS A 88 3.61 5.25 -12.10
CA LYS A 88 4.80 5.51 -12.92
C LYS A 88 4.71 6.93 -13.47
N HIS A 89 5.61 7.80 -13.03
CA HIS A 89 5.90 9.05 -13.75
C HIS A 89 6.63 8.67 -15.04
N GLU A 90 5.88 8.47 -16.12
CA GLU A 90 6.45 8.62 -17.46
C GLU A 90 6.71 10.12 -17.66
N THR A 91 7.98 10.51 -17.50
CA THR A 91 8.49 11.78 -18.02
C THR A 91 8.89 11.54 -19.47
N ASP A 92 8.09 12.08 -20.40
CA ASP A 92 8.55 12.44 -21.75
C ASP A 92 9.47 13.66 -21.68
#